data_AF-L7W0W3-F1
#
_entry.id   AF-L7W0W3-F1
#
_cell.length_a   1.000
_cell.length_b   1.000
_cell.length_c   1.000
_cell.angle_alpha   90.00
_cell.angle_beta   90.00
_cell.angle_gamma   90.00
#
_symmetry.space_group_name_H-M   'P 1'
#
loop_
_entity.id
_entity.type
_entity.pdbx_description
1 polymer ?
#
loop_
_entity_poly.entity_id
_entity_poly.type
_entity_poly.pdbx_seq_one_letter_code
_entity_poly.pdbx_strand_id
1 'polypeptide(L)'
;MRTLSLLLFLTVIFCEESSSQEAKVDNEPRETSTAAIKTALSFINKYVDYCNDLNPEITLKDWIDEQSQVTEQFKKELKRTIAKADQQEPQLGIGADPIFDAQDYPENGFEVDTSHKESDLIRVQGKEWKDFKLNIKMTLKNGQWFVNGIGMINMSENERFER
;
A
#
# COMPACT_ATOMS: atom_id res chain seq x y z
N MET A 1 -74.25 10.91 34.14
CA MET A 1 -73.41 10.42 33.02
C MET A 1 -72.05 11.11 33.10
N ARG A 2 -71.01 10.29 33.29
CA ARG A 2 -69.58 10.48 32.96
C ARG A 2 -68.95 11.85 33.21
N THR A 3 -68.25 11.94 34.34
CA THR A 3 -67.13 12.86 34.61
C THR A 3 -66.01 12.64 33.60
N LEU A 4 -65.53 13.70 32.95
CA LEU A 4 -64.35 13.69 32.09
C LEU A 4 -63.29 14.61 32.69
N SER A 5 -62.51 14.06 33.62
CA SER A 5 -61.20 14.60 33.99
C SER A 5 -60.20 14.10 32.97
N LEU A 6 -59.56 15.01 32.22
CA LEU A 6 -58.28 14.73 31.58
C LEU A 6 -57.26 15.72 32.13
N LEU A 7 -56.40 15.21 33.03
CA LEU A 7 -55.17 15.85 33.45
C LEU A 7 -54.22 15.90 32.24
N LEU A 8 -53.82 17.12 31.85
CA LEU A 8 -52.74 17.34 30.91
C LEU A 8 -51.41 17.21 31.68
N PHE A 9 -50.73 16.08 31.51
CA PHE A 9 -49.40 15.84 32.07
C PHE A 9 -48.37 16.72 31.36
N LEU A 10 -47.85 17.71 32.10
CA LEU A 10 -46.69 18.51 31.72
C LEU A 10 -45.43 17.66 31.96
N THR A 11 -44.90 17.01 30.93
CA THR A 11 -43.61 16.32 31.02
C THR A 11 -42.50 17.33 30.76
N VAL A 12 -41.88 17.81 31.85
CA VAL A 12 -40.57 18.45 31.86
C VAL A 12 -39.55 17.46 31.31
N ILE A 13 -39.08 17.69 30.09
CA ILE A 13 -37.90 17.01 29.56
C ILE A 13 -36.70 17.62 30.27
N PHE A 14 -36.25 16.93 31.31
CA PHE A 14 -34.98 17.17 31.97
C PHE A 14 -33.89 16.81 30.95
N CYS A 15 -33.23 17.83 30.40
CA CYS A 15 -32.03 17.63 29.59
C CYS A 15 -30.89 17.39 30.57
N GLU A 16 -30.55 16.13 30.82
CA GLU A 16 -29.30 15.78 31.48
C GLU A 16 -28.15 16.19 30.56
N GLU A 17 -27.41 17.21 30.99
CA GLU A 17 -26.13 17.60 30.42
C GLU A 17 -25.12 16.48 30.71
N SER A 18 -25.05 15.50 29.79
CA SER A 18 -24.01 14.49 29.81
C SER A 18 -22.69 15.18 29.45
N SER A 19 -21.97 15.58 30.49
CA SER A 19 -20.53 15.83 30.44
C SER A 19 -19.83 14.50 30.08
N SER A 20 -19.79 14.17 28.79
CA SER A 20 -18.94 13.10 28.28
C SER A 20 -17.50 13.62 28.25
N GLN A 21 -16.73 13.09 29.21
CA GLN A 21 -15.31 13.27 29.40
C GLN A 21 -14.54 13.19 28.08
N GLU A 22 -13.63 14.15 27.86
CA GLU A 22 -12.56 14.03 26.88
C GLU A 22 -11.78 12.73 27.12
N ALA A 23 -11.92 11.78 26.20
CA ALA A 23 -11.00 10.66 26.13
C ALA A 23 -9.66 11.17 25.56
N LYS A 24 -8.67 11.32 26.43
CA LYS A 24 -7.27 11.48 26.04
C LYS A 24 -6.77 10.20 25.36
N VAL A 25 -6.36 10.37 24.10
CA VAL A 25 -5.27 9.72 23.36
C VAL A 25 -4.76 8.40 23.94
N ASP A 26 -5.07 7.30 23.24
CA ASP A 26 -4.25 6.09 23.26
C ASP A 26 -3.77 5.74 21.83
N ASN A 27 -2.49 5.37 21.78
CA ASN A 27 -1.60 5.08 20.66
C ASN A 27 -2.13 4.11 19.56
N GLU A 28 -2.52 4.63 18.39
CA GLU A 28 -2.81 3.86 17.16
C GLU A 28 -1.91 4.12 15.90
N PRO A 29 -0.71 4.75 15.95
CA PRO A 29 0.20 4.78 14.78
C PRO A 29 1.21 3.61 14.67
N ARG A 30 1.71 3.09 15.81
CA ARG A 30 2.98 2.31 15.85
C ARG A 30 2.84 0.84 15.40
N GLU A 31 1.75 0.19 15.76
CA GLU A 31 1.44 -1.20 15.37
C GLU A 31 1.12 -1.27 13.87
N THR A 32 0.32 -0.31 13.40
CA THR A 32 -0.15 -0.17 12.01
C THR A 32 1.01 0.04 11.03
N SER A 33 2.00 0.86 11.38
CA SER A 33 3.22 1.09 10.59
C SER A 33 4.08 -0.19 10.46
N THR A 34 4.19 -0.99 11.53
CA THR A 34 5.01 -2.21 11.53
C THR A 34 4.46 -3.28 10.58
N ALA A 35 3.14 -3.46 10.54
CA ALA A 35 2.51 -4.41 9.63
C ALA A 35 2.67 -3.99 8.16
N ALA A 36 2.51 -2.70 7.86
CA ALA A 36 2.71 -2.15 6.52
C ALA A 36 4.16 -2.39 6.04
N ILE A 37 5.14 -2.09 6.88
CA ILE A 37 6.57 -2.32 6.62
C ILE A 37 6.85 -3.80 6.31
N LYS A 38 6.33 -4.72 7.13
CA LYS A 38 6.51 -6.17 6.92
C LYS A 38 5.92 -6.62 5.59
N THR A 39 4.72 -6.16 5.24
CA THR A 39 4.09 -6.47 3.96
C THR A 39 4.90 -5.91 2.79
N ALA A 40 5.34 -4.66 2.87
CA ALA A 40 6.14 -4.01 1.84
C ALA A 40 7.46 -4.75 1.58
N LEU A 41 8.21 -5.06 2.65
CA LEU A 41 9.45 -5.83 2.58
C LEU A 41 9.22 -7.25 2.06
N SER A 42 8.18 -7.91 2.54
CA SER A 42 7.85 -9.26 2.08
C SER A 42 7.55 -9.29 0.59
N PHE A 43 6.83 -8.29 0.07
CA PHE A 43 6.51 -8.21 -1.35
C PHE A 43 7.77 -7.98 -2.20
N ILE A 44 8.56 -6.94 -1.89
CA ILE A 44 9.70 -6.59 -2.74
C ILE A 44 10.82 -7.63 -2.68
N ASN A 45 11.04 -8.28 -1.54
CA ASN A 45 12.04 -9.35 -1.46
C ASN A 45 11.57 -10.63 -2.17
N LYS A 46 10.28 -10.98 -2.15
CA LYS A 46 9.75 -12.06 -3.01
C LYS A 46 9.89 -11.75 -4.49
N TYR A 47 9.79 -10.47 -4.86
CA TYR A 47 10.01 -10.06 -6.24
C TYR A 47 11.49 -10.22 -6.65
N VAL A 48 12.42 -9.87 -5.75
CA VAL A 48 13.84 -10.16 -5.94
C VAL A 48 14.09 -11.66 -6.09
N ASP A 49 13.47 -12.51 -5.26
CA ASP A 49 13.58 -13.96 -5.40
C ASP A 49 13.08 -14.46 -6.76
N TYR A 50 11.94 -13.91 -7.26
CA TYR A 50 11.43 -14.19 -8.60
C TYR A 50 12.40 -13.79 -9.71
N CYS A 51 13.05 -12.63 -9.58
CA CYS A 51 14.03 -12.16 -10.56
C CYS A 51 15.37 -12.92 -10.49
N ASN A 52 15.75 -13.43 -9.32
CA ASN A 52 16.96 -14.23 -9.15
C ASN A 52 16.77 -15.67 -9.65
N ASP A 53 15.57 -16.23 -9.51
CA ASP A 53 15.21 -17.59 -9.93
C ASP A 53 14.21 -17.57 -11.10
N LEU A 54 14.59 -16.87 -12.17
CA LEU A 54 13.73 -16.69 -13.35
C LEU A 54 13.39 -18.03 -14.01
N ASN A 55 12.16 -18.49 -13.78
CA ASN A 55 11.54 -19.51 -14.60
C ASN A 55 11.00 -18.86 -15.89
N PRO A 56 11.54 -19.18 -17.08
CA PRO A 56 11.11 -18.58 -18.34
C PRO A 56 9.66 -18.90 -18.72
N GLU A 57 9.03 -19.88 -18.07
CA GLU A 57 7.61 -20.23 -18.28
C GLU A 57 6.65 -19.31 -17.49
N ILE A 58 7.14 -18.57 -16.50
CA ILE A 58 6.30 -17.71 -15.64
C ILE A 58 6.61 -16.25 -15.96
N THR A 59 5.69 -15.59 -16.66
CA THR A 59 5.85 -14.16 -16.95
C THR A 59 5.59 -13.31 -15.71
N LEU A 60 6.06 -12.06 -15.72
CA LEU A 60 5.75 -11.10 -14.66
C LEU A 60 4.24 -10.91 -14.45
N LYS A 61 3.46 -10.99 -15.53
CA LYS A 61 2.00 -10.87 -15.48
C LYS A 61 1.36 -12.07 -14.78
N ASP A 62 1.94 -13.26 -14.92
CA ASP A 62 1.48 -14.48 -14.25
C ASP A 62 1.88 -14.45 -12.78
N TRP A 63 3.16 -14.15 -12.50
CA TRP A 63 3.67 -14.05 -11.14
C TRP A 63 2.88 -13.05 -10.30
N ILE A 64 2.53 -11.87 -10.84
CA ILE A 64 1.79 -10.86 -10.08
C ILE A 64 0.36 -11.30 -9.72
N ASP A 65 -0.27 -12.13 -10.55
CA ASP A 65 -1.65 -12.58 -10.32
C ASP A 65 -1.76 -13.46 -9.08
N GLU A 66 -0.69 -14.20 -8.78
CA GLU A 66 -0.56 -15.07 -7.60
C GLU A 66 -0.26 -14.29 -6.31
N GLN A 67 0.11 -13.00 -6.41
CA GLN A 67 0.47 -12.22 -5.23
C GLN A 67 -0.80 -11.73 -4.49
N SER A 68 -1.04 -12.31 -3.31
CA SER A 68 -2.13 -11.91 -2.41
C SER A 68 -1.85 -10.62 -1.63
N GLN A 69 -0.60 -10.16 -1.63
CA GLN A 69 -0.14 -8.97 -0.89
C GLN A 69 -0.29 -7.67 -1.69
N VAL A 70 -0.73 -7.73 -2.94
CA VAL A 70 -0.97 -6.56 -3.79
C VAL A 70 -2.46 -6.35 -4.03
N THR A 71 -2.85 -5.12 -4.38
CA THR A 71 -4.25 -4.84 -4.74
C THR A 71 -4.57 -5.29 -6.17
N GLU A 72 -5.85 -5.54 -6.46
CA GLU A 72 -6.31 -5.77 -7.84
C GLU A 72 -6.03 -4.56 -8.75
N GLN A 73 -6.03 -3.34 -8.20
CA GLN A 73 -5.64 -2.14 -8.94
C GLN A 73 -4.16 -2.17 -9.34
N PHE A 74 -3.28 -2.63 -8.44
CA PHE A 74 -1.86 -2.84 -8.75
C PHE A 74 -1.69 -3.81 -9.93
N LYS A 75 -2.33 -4.98 -9.87
CA LYS A 75 -2.26 -6.00 -10.93
C LYS A 75 -2.72 -5.46 -12.28
N LYS A 76 -3.87 -4.77 -12.27
CA LYS A 76 -4.43 -4.13 -13.47
C LYS A 76 -3.47 -3.10 -14.04
N GLU A 77 -2.88 -2.26 -13.18
CA GLU A 77 -1.99 -1.19 -13.60
C GLU A 77 -0.66 -1.73 -14.16
N LEU A 78 -0.06 -2.74 -13.54
CA LEU A 78 1.13 -3.42 -14.08
C LEU A 78 0.88 -3.95 -15.49
N LYS A 79 -0.21 -4.70 -15.67
CA LYS A 79 -0.59 -5.25 -16.98
C LYS A 79 -0.83 -4.15 -18.01
N ARG A 80 -1.46 -3.03 -17.61
CA ARG A 80 -1.69 -1.87 -18.46
C ARG A 80 -0.38 -1.20 -18.87
N THR A 81 0.54 -1.00 -17.94
CA THR A 81 1.86 -0.40 -18.20
C THR A 81 2.65 -1.22 -19.20
N ILE A 82 2.71 -2.55 -19.03
CA ILE A 82 3.39 -3.44 -19.97
C ILE A 82 2.70 -3.41 -21.34
N ALA A 83 1.38 -3.59 -21.39
CA ALA A 83 0.65 -3.61 -22.67
C ALA A 83 0.77 -2.28 -23.44
N LYS A 84 0.80 -1.15 -22.73
CA LYS A 84 1.00 0.16 -23.36
C LYS A 84 2.40 0.29 -23.97
N ALA A 85 3.43 -0.16 -23.26
CA ALA A 85 4.79 -0.13 -23.77
C ALA A 85 4.98 -1.08 -24.96
N ASP A 86 4.43 -2.29 -24.90
CA ASP A 86 4.43 -3.26 -26.02
C ASP A 86 3.75 -2.68 -27.27
N GLN A 87 2.68 -1.88 -27.08
CA GLN A 87 2.00 -1.20 -28.19
C GLN A 87 2.81 -0.04 -28.77
N GLN A 88 3.53 0.71 -27.94
CA GLN A 88 4.29 1.89 -28.36
C GLN A 88 5.62 1.51 -29.00
N GLU A 89 6.34 0.56 -28.41
CA GLU A 89 7.67 0.12 -28.84
C GLU A 89 7.76 -1.42 -28.82
N PRO A 90 7.15 -2.14 -29.78
CA PRO A 90 7.05 -3.61 -29.73
C PRO A 90 8.37 -4.36 -29.64
N GLN A 91 9.47 -3.76 -30.09
CA GLN A 91 10.82 -4.36 -30.05
C GLN A 91 11.56 -4.11 -28.73
N LEU A 92 11.21 -3.04 -28.02
CA LEU A 92 11.94 -2.60 -26.82
C LEU A 92 11.12 -2.81 -25.53
N GLY A 93 9.78 -2.78 -25.63
CA GLY A 93 8.88 -2.77 -24.49
C GLY A 93 9.13 -1.55 -23.60
N ILE A 94 9.11 -1.76 -22.29
CA ILE A 94 9.36 -0.70 -21.29
C ILE A 94 10.83 -0.27 -21.28
N GLY A 95 11.77 -1.14 -21.69
CA GLY A 95 13.22 -0.88 -21.60
C GLY A 95 13.78 -0.83 -20.17
N ALA A 96 12.94 -1.13 -19.17
CA ALA A 96 13.27 -1.21 -17.75
C ALA A 96 12.27 -2.13 -17.04
N ASP A 97 12.61 -2.58 -15.83
CA ASP A 97 11.69 -3.27 -14.96
C ASP A 97 10.69 -2.26 -14.36
N PRO A 98 9.36 -2.48 -14.48
CA PRO A 98 8.37 -1.52 -14.01
C PRO A 98 8.18 -1.47 -12.49
N ILE A 99 8.57 -2.51 -11.76
CA ILE A 99 8.48 -2.58 -10.29
C ILE A 99 9.71 -1.93 -9.67
N PHE A 100 10.90 -2.24 -10.17
CA PHE A 100 12.15 -1.61 -9.76
C PHE A 100 12.31 -0.21 -10.32
N ASP A 101 11.64 0.13 -11.43
CA ASP A 101 11.83 1.39 -12.14
C ASP A 101 13.31 1.61 -12.49
N ALA A 102 13.96 0.57 -13.00
CA ALA A 102 15.39 0.53 -13.32
C ALA A 102 15.69 -0.66 -14.23
N GLN A 103 16.91 -0.69 -14.81
CA GLN A 103 17.39 -1.85 -15.58
C GLN A 103 18.01 -2.93 -14.68
N ASP A 104 18.49 -2.55 -13.50
CA ASP A 104 19.19 -3.41 -12.56
C ASP A 104 18.56 -3.27 -11.16
N TYR A 105 18.85 -4.20 -10.25
CA TYR A 105 18.26 -4.24 -8.91
C TYR A 105 19.21 -4.83 -7.85
N PRO A 106 18.98 -4.56 -6.56
CA PRO A 106 19.74 -5.18 -5.47
C PRO A 106 19.40 -6.67 -5.33
N GLU A 107 20.22 -7.55 -5.90
CA GLU A 107 20.03 -9.01 -5.91
C GLU A 107 19.92 -9.62 -4.49
N ASN A 108 20.58 -9.01 -3.50
CA ASN A 108 20.52 -9.44 -2.09
C ASN A 108 19.28 -8.91 -1.34
N GLY A 109 18.37 -8.25 -2.05
CA GLY A 109 17.09 -7.79 -1.55
C GLY A 109 17.14 -6.41 -0.91
N PHE A 110 16.05 -6.10 -0.20
CA PHE A 110 15.77 -4.79 0.37
C PHE A 110 15.58 -4.84 1.89
N GLU A 111 15.85 -3.70 2.52
CA GLU A 111 15.57 -3.39 3.91
C GLU A 111 14.87 -2.03 4.02
N VAL A 112 14.31 -1.70 5.19
CA VAL A 112 13.74 -0.37 5.43
C VAL A 112 14.85 0.67 5.43
N ASP A 113 14.62 1.78 4.74
CA ASP A 113 15.51 2.95 4.83
C ASP A 113 15.42 3.53 6.25
N THR A 114 16.56 3.71 6.91
CA THR A 114 16.64 4.23 8.29
C THR A 114 16.12 5.66 8.44
N SER A 115 16.03 6.41 7.33
CA SER A 115 15.42 7.74 7.25
C SER A 115 13.90 7.73 7.02
N HIS A 116 13.29 6.55 6.89
CA HIS A 116 11.85 6.41 6.68
C HIS A 116 11.06 7.04 7.82
N LYS A 117 10.02 7.79 7.46
CA LYS A 117 9.05 8.38 8.38
C LYS A 117 7.71 7.66 8.21
N GLU A 118 7.01 7.43 9.31
CA GLU A 118 5.68 6.81 9.30
C GLU A 118 4.78 7.50 8.27
N SER A 119 4.39 6.74 7.24
CA SER A 119 3.54 7.18 6.15
C SER A 119 3.05 5.97 5.36
N ASP A 120 2.05 6.17 4.51
CA ASP A 120 1.58 5.14 3.58
C ASP A 120 2.56 4.89 2.41
N LEU A 121 3.69 5.60 2.37
CA LEU A 121 4.78 5.40 1.43
C LEU A 121 5.99 4.80 2.17
N ILE A 122 6.05 3.48 2.23
CA ILE A 122 7.16 2.78 2.87
C ILE A 122 8.42 2.92 2.03
N ARG A 123 9.47 3.49 2.62
CA ARG A 123 10.75 3.64 1.94
C ARG A 123 11.66 2.46 2.25
N VAL A 124 12.13 1.81 1.19
CA VAL A 124 13.09 0.72 1.26
C VAL A 124 14.34 1.05 0.48
N GLN A 125 15.44 0.39 0.83
CA GLN A 125 16.74 0.51 0.16
C GLN A 125 17.34 -0.87 -0.07
N GLY A 126 18.20 -1.00 -1.08
CA GLY A 126 18.96 -2.23 -1.30
C GLY A 126 19.84 -2.56 -0.10
N LYS A 127 19.92 -3.84 0.30
CA LYS A 127 20.74 -4.27 1.44
C LYS A 127 22.23 -3.95 1.22
N GLU A 128 22.71 -4.12 0.00
CA GLU A 128 24.11 -3.86 -0.37
C GLU A 128 24.26 -2.65 -1.31
N TRP A 129 23.15 -2.16 -1.85
CA TRP A 129 23.09 -0.96 -2.69
C TRP A 129 22.17 0.07 -2.04
N LYS A 130 22.68 0.78 -1.03
CA LYS A 130 21.91 1.69 -0.18
C LYS A 130 21.31 2.89 -0.93
N ASP A 131 21.94 3.30 -2.03
CA ASP A 131 21.44 4.38 -2.89
C ASP A 131 20.29 3.93 -3.80
N PHE A 132 20.12 2.62 -4.01
CA PHE A 132 18.96 2.10 -4.71
C PHE A 132 17.77 2.10 -3.76
N LYS A 133 16.89 3.09 -3.93
CA LYS A 133 15.73 3.30 -3.07
C LYS A 133 14.43 3.16 -3.83
N LEU A 134 13.40 2.69 -3.13
CA LEU A 134 12.03 2.60 -3.63
C LEU A 134 11.08 3.14 -2.57
N ASN A 135 10.05 3.85 -3.01
CA ASN A 135 8.86 4.07 -2.19
C ASN A 135 7.80 3.05 -2.61
N ILE A 136 7.18 2.42 -1.62
CA ILE A 136 6.12 1.43 -1.79
C ILE A 136 4.85 2.02 -1.19
N LYS A 137 3.88 2.32 -2.06
CA LYS A 137 2.57 2.83 -1.65
C LYS A 137 1.73 1.69 -1.08
N MET A 138 1.34 1.85 0.17
CA MET A 138 0.54 0.92 0.93
C MET A 138 -0.92 1.39 0.99
N THR A 139 -1.85 0.45 1.14
CA THR A 139 -3.25 0.76 1.42
C THR A 139 -3.82 -0.23 2.43
N LEU A 140 -4.57 0.30 3.39
CA LEU A 140 -5.24 -0.50 4.42
C LEU A 140 -6.67 -0.82 3.95
N LYS A 141 -7.00 -2.11 3.83
CA LYS A 141 -8.35 -2.59 3.48
C LYS A 141 -8.76 -3.67 4.46
N ASN A 142 -9.90 -3.48 5.12
CA ASN A 142 -10.46 -4.43 6.09
C ASN A 142 -9.44 -4.85 7.17
N GLY A 143 -8.62 -3.91 7.66
CA GLY A 143 -7.60 -4.17 8.68
C GLY A 143 -6.32 -4.84 8.17
N GLN A 144 -6.18 -5.09 6.86
CA GLN A 144 -4.98 -5.67 6.27
C GLN A 144 -4.30 -4.69 5.30
N TRP A 145 -2.97 -4.62 5.38
CA TRP A 145 -2.14 -3.82 4.48
C TRP A 145 -1.86 -4.55 3.18
N PHE A 146 -1.95 -3.81 2.07
CA PHE A 146 -1.64 -4.28 0.72
C PHE A 146 -0.72 -3.28 0.02
N VAL A 147 0.15 -3.80 -0.84
CA VAL A 147 0.92 -2.98 -1.78
C VAL A 147 -0.02 -2.51 -2.88
N ASN A 148 -0.11 -1.19 -3.04
CA ASN A 148 -0.97 -0.54 -4.02
C ASN A 148 -0.17 0.16 -5.12
N GLY A 149 1.10 0.47 -4.91
CA GLY A 149 1.99 1.01 -5.94
C GLY A 149 3.46 0.91 -5.59
N ILE A 150 4.31 0.86 -6.61
CA ILE A 150 5.78 0.82 -6.54
C ILE A 150 6.34 1.12 -7.93
N GLY A 151 7.52 1.72 -8.01
CA GLY A 151 8.16 2.00 -9.30
C GLY A 151 7.22 2.75 -10.24
N MET A 152 7.00 2.23 -11.45
CA MET A 152 6.11 2.79 -12.45
C MET A 152 4.62 2.45 -12.22
N ILE A 153 4.29 1.62 -11.24
CA ILE A 153 2.95 1.04 -11.06
C ILE A 153 2.16 1.81 -10.02
N ASN A 154 1.11 2.50 -10.46
CA ASN A 154 0.16 3.23 -9.60
C ASN A 154 0.85 4.24 -8.66
N MET A 155 1.92 4.84 -9.16
CA MET A 155 2.71 5.90 -8.53
C MET A 155 2.67 7.14 -9.41
N SER A 156 2.59 8.30 -8.78
CA SER A 156 2.88 9.58 -9.42
C SER A 156 4.40 9.83 -9.44
N GLU A 157 4.86 10.74 -10.30
CA GLU A 157 6.29 11.02 -10.49
C GLU A 157 6.97 11.46 -9.19
N ASN A 158 6.31 12.29 -8.38
CA ASN A 158 6.83 12.77 -7.09
C ASN A 158 6.82 11.71 -5.97
N GLU A 159 6.14 10.58 -6.18
CA GLU A 159 6.19 9.44 -5.25
C GLU A 159 7.33 8.48 -5.60
N ARG A 160 7.91 8.56 -6.80
CA ARG A 160 9.02 7.73 -7.26
C ARG A 160 10.36 8.32 -6.83
N PHE A 161 11.40 7.49 -6.85
CA PHE A 161 12.77 7.97 -6.77
C PHE A 161 13.25 8.36 -8.16
N GLU A 162 13.98 9.47 -8.25
CA GLU A 162 14.70 9.83 -9.46
C GLU A 162 15.82 8.80 -9.71
N ARG A 163 16.04 8.47 -10.98
CA ARG A 163 16.97 7.45 -11.45
C ARG A 163 18.04 8.07 -12.32
#